data_AF-A0A7Y0BTZ6-F1
#
_entry.id   AF-A0A7Y0BTZ6-F1
#
_cell.length_a   1.000
_cell.length_b   1.000
_cell.length_c   1.000
_cell.angle_alpha   90.00
_cell.angle_beta   90.00
_cell.angle_gamma   90.00
#
_symmetry.space_group_name_H-M   'P 1'
#
loop_
_entity.id
_entity.type
_entity.pdbx_description
1 polymer ?
#
loop_
_entity_poly.entity_id
_entity_poly.type
_entity_poly.pdbx_seq_one_letter_code
_entity_poly.pdbx_strand_id
1 'polypeptide(L)'
;MKKLSPKKHQENTRKTPWTQVKNNSNDYVIRVLTSPLQVNGAQWNALLAAQNPDGSLNPFMRHEYLAALHSSGSATPATGWTPRFVTLWQGSVLVGACALYIKKHSYGEYVFDHAWAHAYQQHGLPYYPKAVVAVPFTPVPGARLLARNAAERTLLVKALVAWCEEEKLSSLHLLFTADKDVAACAEAGLMLRHNVQFHWTNIAPTLVASRTALPPEGAEPARGGPALRSPAPTLVASRALGGTLPLSSEDRANFSGGGLSENSSTTSSAAPVASGYRDFDEFLMSLSQEKRKKIRQERRKVSDAGISFRWSLGRDISSADWDFFYRCYERTYYEHGNAPYLSRDFFQRMQDSMPENWLLFVAEHQGTPIATSLIAVSARADWATGEIDAENRDFAAITRPIQQLTAYGRYWGALARVDCLHFEACYYQPLAWCIEHGYQSFEGGAQGEHKMARALLPVKTTSAHWLAHPAFADAVERFLEREGDGIASYMEELERRNPFRQASKPDQGNAA
;
A
#
# COMPACT_ATOMS: atom_id res chain seq x y z
N MET A 1 53.61 44.88 37.32
CA MET A 1 54.13 43.50 37.15
C MET A 1 52.97 42.50 37.24
N LYS A 2 52.59 41.87 36.12
CA LYS A 2 52.25 40.44 35.97
C LYS A 2 51.67 40.24 34.56
N LYS A 3 52.36 39.42 33.76
CA LYS A 3 52.01 38.99 32.41
C LYS A 3 50.78 38.07 32.46
N LEU A 4 49.83 38.23 31.53
CA LEU A 4 48.84 37.21 31.20
C LEU A 4 49.02 36.82 29.72
N SER A 5 49.46 35.59 29.49
CA SER A 5 49.47 34.93 28.18
C SER A 5 48.06 34.48 27.77
N PRO A 6 47.76 34.38 26.46
CA PRO A 6 46.47 33.93 25.97
C PRO A 6 46.37 32.39 25.98
N LYS A 7 45.26 31.84 26.50
CA LYS A 7 44.93 30.41 26.38
C LYS A 7 44.22 30.14 25.05
N LYS A 8 44.73 29.12 24.36
CA LYS A 8 44.26 28.57 23.08
C LYS A 8 42.81 28.05 23.15
N HIS A 9 42.14 28.13 22.00
CA HIS A 9 40.93 27.39 21.64
C HIS A 9 41.02 25.90 21.98
N GLN A 10 39.91 25.34 22.47
CA GLN A 10 39.61 23.93 22.31
C GLN A 10 38.12 23.77 22.00
N GLU A 11 37.87 23.44 20.75
CA GLU A 11 36.60 23.11 20.14
C GLU A 11 36.13 21.77 20.71
N ASN A 12 34.92 21.72 21.27
CA ASN A 12 34.37 20.55 21.95
C ASN A 12 33.62 19.66 20.96
N THR A 13 34.35 18.80 20.26
CA THR A 13 33.80 17.63 19.54
C THR A 13 33.21 16.65 20.55
N ARG A 14 31.88 16.60 20.69
CA ARG A 14 31.21 15.55 21.47
C ARG A 14 31.03 14.29 20.64
N LYS A 15 31.63 13.23 21.18
CA LYS A 15 31.80 11.86 20.72
C LYS A 15 30.48 11.06 20.70
N THR A 16 30.30 10.24 19.68
CA THR A 16 29.58 8.94 19.72
C THR A 16 30.33 7.99 20.67
N PRO A 17 29.64 7.12 21.45
CA PRO A 17 29.34 5.77 20.95
C PRO A 17 28.03 5.13 21.50
N TRP A 18 27.34 4.34 20.68
CA TRP A 18 26.30 3.39 21.13
C TRP A 18 26.92 2.00 21.36
N THR A 19 26.50 1.39 22.47
CA THR A 19 27.04 0.15 23.06
C THR A 19 26.50 -1.10 22.36
N GLN A 20 27.38 -2.08 22.11
CA GLN A 20 27.05 -3.39 21.56
C GLN A 20 26.05 -4.15 22.45
N VAL A 21 24.97 -4.66 21.84
CA VAL A 21 24.19 -5.75 22.43
C VAL A 21 24.92 -7.05 22.09
N LYS A 22 25.67 -7.60 23.05
CA LYS A 22 26.32 -8.91 22.89
C LYS A 22 25.32 -10.03 23.16
N ASN A 23 24.82 -10.65 22.09
CA ASN A 23 24.27 -12.00 22.14
C ASN A 23 24.97 -12.86 21.08
N ASN A 24 25.32 -14.11 21.42
CA ASN A 24 26.26 -14.96 20.69
C ASN A 24 26.00 -15.04 19.16
N SER A 25 27.09 -14.86 18.39
CA SER A 25 27.27 -15.14 16.95
C SER A 25 26.70 -14.17 15.89
N ASN A 26 26.18 -12.98 16.21
CA ASN A 26 25.86 -11.98 15.19
C ASN A 26 26.06 -10.54 15.69
N ASP A 27 27.15 -9.88 15.26
CA ASP A 27 27.46 -8.48 15.59
C ASP A 27 26.64 -7.54 14.67
N TYR A 28 25.38 -7.33 15.03
CA TYR A 28 24.53 -6.37 14.34
C TYR A 28 24.71 -4.95 14.92
N VAL A 29 24.76 -3.96 14.04
CA VAL A 29 24.81 -2.53 14.40
C VAL A 29 23.58 -1.82 13.85
N ILE A 30 22.83 -1.15 14.73
CA ILE A 30 21.72 -0.28 14.34
C ILE A 30 22.25 1.14 14.14
N ARG A 31 21.85 1.79 13.04
CA ARG A 31 22.13 3.22 12.81
C ARG A 31 20.85 3.94 12.44
N VAL A 32 20.67 5.13 13.02
CA VAL A 32 19.55 6.04 12.72
C VAL A 32 20.08 7.23 11.94
N LEU A 33 19.63 7.35 10.69
CA LEU A 33 20.11 8.33 9.72
C LEU A 33 19.09 9.46 9.58
N THR A 34 19.56 10.69 9.42
CA THR A 34 18.71 11.88 9.29
C THR A 34 18.38 12.23 7.84
N SER A 35 18.82 11.41 6.89
CA SER A 35 18.52 11.59 5.47
C SER A 35 18.66 10.25 4.74
N PRO A 36 17.82 9.97 3.72
CA PRO A 36 18.04 8.83 2.82
C PRO A 36 19.40 8.88 2.11
N LEU A 37 19.97 10.08 1.90
CA LEU A 37 21.26 10.23 1.22
C LEU A 37 22.46 9.70 2.04
N GLN A 38 22.27 9.36 3.33
CA GLN A 38 23.32 8.82 4.20
C GLN A 38 23.47 7.30 4.10
N VAL A 39 22.54 6.61 3.42
CA VAL A 39 22.65 5.17 3.12
C VAL A 39 22.98 4.98 1.65
N ASN A 40 23.81 3.97 1.36
CA ASN A 40 24.15 3.62 -0.01
C ASN A 40 22.89 3.14 -0.77
N GLY A 41 22.52 3.84 -1.84
CA GLY A 41 21.31 3.55 -2.62
C GLY A 41 21.31 2.17 -3.27
N ALA A 42 22.46 1.66 -3.71
CA ALA A 42 22.55 0.32 -4.30
C ALA A 42 22.29 -0.78 -3.27
N GLN A 43 22.82 -0.67 -2.05
CA GLN A 43 22.52 -1.62 -0.97
C GLN A 43 21.05 -1.55 -0.52
N TRP A 44 20.47 -0.35 -0.47
CA TRP A 44 19.05 -0.17 -0.19
C TRP A 44 18.17 -0.84 -1.25
N ASN A 45 18.44 -0.56 -2.54
CA ASN A 45 17.68 -1.12 -3.65
C ASN A 45 17.88 -2.64 -3.77
N ALA A 46 19.06 -3.17 -3.43
CA ALA A 46 19.28 -4.62 -3.33
C ALA A 46 18.42 -5.27 -2.24
N LEU A 47 18.29 -4.64 -1.06
CA LEU A 47 17.36 -5.11 -0.04
C LEU A 47 15.90 -5.02 -0.52
N LEU A 48 15.51 -3.93 -1.18
CA LEU A 48 14.15 -3.78 -1.72
C LEU A 48 13.82 -4.90 -2.72
N ALA A 49 14.73 -5.19 -3.65
CA ALA A 49 14.56 -6.26 -4.62
C ALA A 49 14.40 -7.64 -3.96
N ALA A 50 15.10 -7.90 -2.86
CA ALA A 50 14.96 -9.14 -2.09
C ALA A 50 13.58 -9.31 -1.42
N GLN A 51 12.77 -8.25 -1.31
CA GLN A 51 11.45 -8.35 -0.68
C GLN A 51 10.43 -9.06 -1.59
N ASN A 52 10.56 -8.91 -2.90
CA ASN A 52 9.62 -9.38 -3.92
C ASN A 52 10.33 -10.31 -4.93
N PRO A 53 10.44 -11.62 -4.63
CA PRO A 53 11.11 -12.60 -5.49
C PRO A 53 10.43 -12.80 -6.85
N ASP A 54 9.16 -12.41 -6.97
CA ASP A 54 8.39 -12.42 -8.21
C ASP A 54 8.78 -11.29 -9.18
N GLY A 55 9.78 -10.48 -8.81
CA GLY A 55 10.28 -9.37 -9.62
C GLY A 55 9.38 -8.13 -9.62
N SER A 56 8.29 -8.12 -8.84
CA SER A 56 7.42 -6.95 -8.70
C SER A 56 8.12 -5.88 -7.87
N LEU A 57 8.74 -4.89 -8.51
CA LEU A 57 9.39 -3.79 -7.80
C LEU A 57 8.41 -2.65 -7.58
N ASN A 58 7.96 -2.49 -6.33
CA ASN A 58 7.21 -1.30 -5.91
C ASN A 58 8.15 -0.07 -5.98
N PRO A 59 7.85 0.94 -6.81
CA PRO A 59 8.78 2.05 -7.04
C PRO A 59 8.88 3.01 -5.84
N PHE A 60 7.91 2.99 -4.93
CA PHE A 60 7.74 4.02 -3.90
C PHE A 60 8.67 3.85 -2.70
N MET A 61 9.31 2.69 -2.57
CA MET A 61 10.33 2.43 -1.56
C MET A 61 11.75 2.41 -2.16
N ARG A 62 11.93 2.72 -3.45
CA ARG A 62 13.27 2.90 -4.05
C ARG A 62 14.01 4.05 -3.40
N HIS A 63 15.33 3.93 -3.30
CA HIS A 63 16.18 4.96 -2.71
C HIS A 63 16.00 6.31 -3.40
N GLU A 64 15.95 6.32 -4.73
CA GLU A 64 15.81 7.51 -5.57
C GLU A 64 14.49 8.24 -5.31
N TYR A 65 13.39 7.50 -5.14
CA TYR A 65 12.07 8.05 -4.81
C TYR A 65 12.09 8.75 -3.43
N LEU A 66 12.62 8.06 -2.42
CA LEU A 66 12.72 8.59 -1.06
C LEU A 66 13.70 9.78 -0.99
N ALA A 67 14.81 9.72 -1.70
CA ALA A 67 15.77 10.81 -1.80
C ALA A 67 15.18 12.04 -2.50
N ALA A 68 14.39 11.86 -3.56
CA ALA A 68 13.72 12.95 -4.25
C ALA A 68 12.66 13.64 -3.39
N LEU A 69 11.88 12.88 -2.61
CA LEU A 69 10.93 13.45 -1.66
C LEU A 69 11.60 14.45 -0.69
N HIS A 70 12.80 14.13 -0.20
CA HIS A 70 13.53 14.99 0.73
C HIS A 70 14.27 16.13 0.02
N SER A 71 14.99 15.82 -1.06
CA SER A 71 15.84 16.78 -1.77
C SER A 71 15.02 17.89 -2.45
N SER A 72 13.76 17.60 -2.80
CA SER A 72 12.82 18.54 -3.40
C SER A 72 12.04 19.40 -2.39
N GLY A 73 12.26 19.20 -1.08
CA GLY A 73 11.52 19.87 -0.02
C GLY A 73 10.13 19.29 0.29
N SER A 74 9.66 18.32 -0.48
CA SER A 74 8.30 17.77 -0.38
C SER A 74 8.03 17.05 0.96
N ALA A 75 8.92 16.14 1.37
CA ALA A 75 8.86 15.44 2.65
C ALA A 75 10.04 15.87 3.55
N THR A 76 9.83 16.89 4.35
CA THR A 76 10.84 17.47 5.25
C THR A 76 10.21 17.80 6.60
N PRO A 77 11.01 18.14 7.64
CA PRO A 77 10.45 18.59 8.92
C PRO A 77 9.45 19.74 8.78
N ALA A 78 9.62 20.62 7.79
CA ALA A 78 8.70 21.73 7.51
C ALA A 78 7.31 21.27 7.04
N THR A 79 7.23 20.15 6.32
CA THR A 79 5.96 19.52 5.88
C THR A 79 5.50 18.42 6.85
N GLY A 80 6.13 18.34 8.03
CA GLY A 80 5.80 17.40 9.09
C GLY A 80 6.48 16.04 8.98
N TRP A 81 7.38 15.82 8.02
CA TRP A 81 8.09 14.56 7.80
C TRP A 81 9.53 14.66 8.27
N THR A 82 9.79 14.39 9.56
CA THR A 82 11.17 14.43 10.09
C THR A 82 11.86 13.06 9.93
N PRO A 83 12.85 12.90 9.04
CA PRO A 83 13.44 11.59 8.75
C PRO A 83 14.31 11.03 9.87
N ARG A 84 14.18 9.73 10.10
CA ARG A 84 14.99 8.89 11.00
C ARG A 84 15.15 7.50 10.39
N PHE A 85 15.77 7.41 9.23
CA PHE A 85 15.96 6.16 8.49
C PHE A 85 16.76 5.17 9.35
N VAL A 86 16.14 4.06 9.74
CA VAL A 86 16.77 3.06 10.61
C VAL A 86 17.37 1.98 9.74
N THR A 87 18.61 1.61 10.03
CA THR A 87 19.39 0.63 9.27
C THR A 87 20.04 -0.37 10.22
N LEU A 88 20.08 -1.62 9.79
CA LEU A 88 20.69 -2.76 10.49
C LEU A 88 21.87 -3.24 9.65
N TRP A 89 23.04 -3.36 10.27
CA TRP A 89 24.31 -3.66 9.60
C TRP A 89 24.96 -4.89 10.20
N GLN A 90 25.57 -5.71 9.34
CA GLN A 90 26.50 -6.77 9.73
C GLN A 90 27.85 -6.45 9.08
N GLY A 91 28.79 -5.92 9.86
CA GLY A 91 30.00 -5.31 9.31
C GLY A 91 29.68 -4.12 8.40
N SER A 92 30.05 -4.21 7.12
CA SER A 92 29.77 -3.20 6.08
C SER A 92 28.54 -3.51 5.22
N VAL A 93 27.85 -4.62 5.48
CA VAL A 93 26.69 -5.06 4.70
C VAL A 93 25.42 -4.55 5.36
N LEU A 94 24.59 -3.85 4.60
CA LEU A 94 23.24 -3.49 5.02
C LEU A 94 22.34 -4.73 4.94
N VAL A 95 21.78 -5.13 6.08
CA VAL A 95 20.99 -6.36 6.21
C VAL A 95 19.52 -6.09 6.51
N GLY A 96 19.21 -4.91 7.04
CA GLY A 96 17.85 -4.43 7.22
C GLY A 96 17.75 -2.91 7.16
N ALA A 97 16.62 -2.38 6.72
CA ALA A 97 16.38 -0.94 6.66
C ALA A 97 14.89 -0.59 6.62
N CYS A 98 14.53 0.61 7.10
CA CYS A 98 13.20 1.17 6.91
C CYS A 98 13.21 2.71 6.87
N ALA A 99 12.26 3.29 6.15
CA ALA A 99 12.03 4.73 6.10
C ALA A 99 11.10 5.16 7.24
N LEU A 100 11.69 5.52 8.40
CA LEU A 100 10.95 6.01 9.57
C LEU A 100 10.96 7.54 9.61
N TYR A 101 9.83 8.11 10.03
CA TYR A 101 9.62 9.54 10.20
C TYR A 101 9.01 9.85 11.56
N ILE A 102 9.45 10.95 12.18
CA ILE A 102 8.80 11.55 13.34
C ILE A 102 7.75 12.54 12.88
N LYS A 103 6.52 12.36 13.40
CA LYS A 103 5.33 13.09 13.00
C LYS A 103 4.72 13.83 14.19
N LYS A 104 4.38 15.11 13.97
CA LYS A 104 3.64 15.96 14.92
C LYS A 104 2.15 16.10 14.60
N HIS A 105 1.71 15.47 13.50
CA HIS A 105 0.33 15.43 13.01
C HIS A 105 0.17 14.29 11.99
N SER A 106 -1.05 13.79 11.77
CA SER A 106 -1.31 12.70 10.81
C SER A 106 -1.43 13.12 9.33
N TYR A 107 -1.37 14.42 9.00
CA TYR A 107 -1.51 14.86 7.59
C TYR A 107 -0.50 14.17 6.65
N GLY A 108 -0.98 13.68 5.50
CA GLY A 108 -0.16 12.99 4.50
C GLY A 108 0.09 11.50 4.77
N GLU A 109 -0.33 10.96 5.91
CA GLU A 109 -0.22 9.53 6.22
C GLU A 109 -1.31 8.68 5.53
N TYR A 110 -2.43 9.33 5.17
CA TYR A 110 -3.65 8.70 4.63
C TYR A 110 -4.28 7.63 5.55
N VAL A 111 -3.79 7.54 6.79
CA VAL A 111 -4.42 6.86 7.92
C VAL A 111 -4.63 7.92 8.99
N PHE A 112 -5.89 8.21 9.30
CA PHE A 112 -6.24 9.31 10.19
C PHE A 112 -6.53 8.79 11.59
N ASP A 113 -5.50 8.76 12.43
CA ASP A 113 -5.57 8.34 13.84
C ASP A 113 -6.22 9.41 14.76
N HIS A 114 -7.14 10.23 14.24
CA HIS A 114 -7.75 11.32 15.01
C HIS A 114 -8.47 10.80 16.26
N ALA A 115 -9.09 9.63 16.18
CA ALA A 115 -9.74 8.99 17.32
C ALA A 115 -8.74 8.67 18.44
N TRP A 116 -7.56 8.14 18.09
CA TRP A 116 -6.52 7.81 19.07
C TRP A 116 -5.89 9.07 19.66
N ALA A 117 -5.59 10.06 18.81
CA ALA A 117 -5.07 11.34 19.26
C ALA A 117 -6.04 12.04 20.23
N HIS A 118 -7.34 12.02 19.92
CA HIS A 118 -8.38 12.60 20.78
C HIS A 118 -8.50 11.84 22.10
N ALA A 119 -8.44 10.50 22.08
CA ALA A 119 -8.47 9.70 23.30
C ALA A 119 -7.27 10.01 24.21
N TYR A 120 -6.04 10.06 23.66
CA TYR A 120 -4.85 10.49 24.41
C TYR A 120 -5.03 11.85 25.06
N GLN A 121 -5.54 12.83 24.30
CA GLN A 121 -5.80 14.17 24.79
C GLN A 121 -6.83 14.21 25.92
N GLN A 122 -7.92 13.43 25.82
CA GLN A 122 -8.94 13.32 26.87
C GLN A 122 -8.37 12.78 28.19
N HIS A 123 -7.31 11.98 28.13
CA HIS A 123 -6.61 11.43 29.29
C HIS A 123 -5.34 12.22 29.67
N GLY A 124 -5.13 13.41 29.09
CA GLY A 124 -4.00 14.29 29.41
C GLY A 124 -2.64 13.78 28.92
N LEU A 125 -2.61 12.82 28.00
CA LEU A 125 -1.38 12.26 27.43
C LEU A 125 -1.08 12.87 26.05
N PRO A 126 0.18 13.15 25.73
CA PRO A 126 0.56 13.61 24.39
C PRO A 126 0.60 12.43 23.41
N TYR A 127 -0.25 12.46 22.38
CA TYR A 127 -0.19 11.50 21.28
C TYR A 127 0.93 11.80 20.27
N TYR A 128 1.41 13.04 20.22
CA TYR A 128 2.52 13.44 19.36
C TYR A 128 3.71 13.88 20.22
N PRO A 129 4.95 13.70 19.76
CA PRO A 129 5.32 13.10 18.47
C PRO A 129 5.19 11.57 18.45
N LYS A 130 4.88 11.04 17.26
CA LYS A 130 4.85 9.59 16.98
C LYS A 130 5.86 9.21 15.89
N ALA A 131 6.28 7.94 15.88
CA ALA A 131 7.06 7.35 14.79
C ALA A 131 6.14 6.71 13.74
N VAL A 132 6.46 6.92 12.46
CA VAL A 132 5.75 6.33 11.32
C VAL A 132 6.73 5.75 10.33
N VAL A 133 6.60 4.47 10.00
CA VAL A 133 7.27 3.82 8.88
C VAL A 133 6.29 3.77 7.70
N ALA A 134 6.53 4.60 6.71
CA ALA A 134 5.65 4.75 5.56
C ALA A 134 6.39 5.36 4.36
N VAL A 135 5.75 5.35 3.19
CA VAL A 135 6.14 6.25 2.10
C VAL A 135 5.38 7.57 2.27
N PRO A 136 6.06 8.73 2.35
CA PRO A 136 5.38 10.01 2.44
C PRO A 136 4.37 10.23 1.31
N PHE A 137 3.18 10.68 1.69
CA PHE A 137 2.07 11.03 0.79
C PHE A 137 1.58 9.91 -0.15
N THR A 138 1.98 8.67 0.09
CA THR A 138 1.81 7.57 -0.88
C THR A 138 1.23 6.32 -0.18
N PRO A 139 -0.11 6.19 -0.16
CA PRO A 139 -0.82 5.15 0.62
C PRO A 139 -0.91 3.81 -0.09
N VAL A 140 0.24 3.19 -0.30
CA VAL A 140 0.40 2.05 -1.21
C VAL A 140 0.81 0.82 -0.42
N PRO A 141 0.15 -0.32 -0.54
CA PRO A 141 0.63 -1.54 0.10
C PRO A 141 2.04 -1.91 -0.36
N GLY A 142 2.84 -2.46 0.54
CA GLY A 142 4.16 -2.98 0.19
C GLY A 142 5.13 -3.01 1.36
N ALA A 143 6.38 -3.37 1.05
CA ALA A 143 7.42 -3.46 2.05
C ALA A 143 7.64 -2.12 2.78
N ARG A 144 7.74 -2.21 4.10
CA ARG A 144 8.14 -1.16 5.05
C ARG A 144 9.39 -1.56 5.80
N LEU A 145 9.62 -2.86 5.95
CA LEU A 145 10.80 -3.44 6.59
C LEU A 145 11.59 -4.22 5.54
N LEU A 146 12.61 -3.56 4.98
CA LEU A 146 13.52 -4.20 4.05
C LEU A 146 14.49 -5.07 4.85
N ALA A 147 14.53 -6.37 4.63
CA ALA A 147 15.42 -7.29 5.35
C ALA A 147 15.77 -8.52 4.49
N ARG A 148 16.96 -9.11 4.67
CA ARG A 148 17.35 -10.28 3.85
C ARG A 148 16.57 -11.54 4.22
N ASN A 149 16.19 -11.68 5.48
CA ASN A 149 15.45 -12.83 5.99
C ASN A 149 14.46 -12.43 7.11
N ALA A 150 13.63 -13.38 7.54
CA ALA A 150 12.62 -13.16 8.56
C ALA A 150 13.20 -12.77 9.93
N ALA A 151 14.31 -13.40 10.35
CA ALA A 151 14.93 -13.12 11.64
C ALA A 151 15.47 -11.67 11.73
N GLU A 152 16.13 -11.20 10.67
CA GLU A 152 16.60 -9.81 10.56
C GLU A 152 15.43 -8.83 10.51
N ARG A 153 14.31 -9.20 9.89
CA ARG A 153 13.09 -8.38 9.86
C ARG A 153 12.49 -8.23 11.25
N THR A 154 12.32 -9.33 12.00
CA THR A 154 11.82 -9.29 13.38
C THR A 154 12.80 -8.53 14.29
N LEU A 155 14.11 -8.70 14.12
CA LEU A 155 15.12 -7.93 14.83
C LEU A 155 14.99 -6.42 14.55
N LEU A 156 14.73 -6.03 13.30
CA LEU A 156 14.49 -4.63 12.94
C LEU A 156 13.25 -4.08 13.65
N VAL A 157 12.13 -4.83 13.72
CA VAL A 157 10.94 -4.38 14.47
C VAL A 157 11.26 -4.16 15.94
N LYS A 158 11.94 -5.11 16.59
CA LYS A 158 12.33 -4.99 18.00
C LYS A 158 13.26 -3.79 18.24
N ALA A 159 14.18 -3.54 17.32
CA ALA A 159 15.05 -2.37 17.35
C ALA A 159 14.26 -1.05 17.23
N LEU A 160 13.23 -1.01 16.38
CA LEU A 160 12.38 0.17 16.22
C LEU A 160 11.57 0.47 17.48
N VAL A 161 11.00 -0.56 18.12
CA VAL A 161 10.27 -0.41 19.39
C VAL A 161 11.19 0.11 20.48
N ALA A 162 12.34 -0.54 20.69
CA ALA A 162 13.33 -0.12 21.69
C ALA A 162 13.81 1.32 21.46
N TRP A 163 14.03 1.71 20.21
CA TRP A 163 14.40 3.09 19.87
C TRP A 163 13.27 4.08 20.14
N CYS A 164 12.00 3.71 19.89
CA CYS A 164 10.86 4.57 20.21
C CYS A 164 10.69 4.76 21.73
N GLU A 165 10.94 3.73 22.53
CA GLU A 165 10.96 3.81 23.99
C GLU A 165 12.05 4.75 24.50
N GLU A 166 13.27 4.62 23.95
CA GLU A 166 14.42 5.47 24.29
C GLU A 166 14.18 6.95 23.96
N GLU A 167 13.61 7.22 22.77
CA GLU A 167 13.25 8.58 22.34
C GLU A 167 11.95 9.09 23.00
N LYS A 168 11.30 8.27 23.84
CA LYS A 168 10.05 8.58 24.54
C LYS A 168 8.92 8.99 23.59
N LEU A 169 8.82 8.31 22.45
CA LEU A 169 7.74 8.51 21.50
C LEU A 169 6.47 7.82 22.02
N SER A 170 5.32 8.42 21.73
CA SER A 170 4.02 7.88 22.15
C SER A 170 3.67 6.55 21.47
N SER A 171 4.14 6.37 20.24
CA SER A 171 3.77 5.23 19.40
C SER A 171 4.68 5.04 18.18
N LEU A 172 4.61 3.83 17.60
CA LEU A 172 5.19 3.45 16.33
C LEU A 172 4.09 2.90 15.42
N HIS A 173 4.04 3.37 14.17
CA HIS A 173 3.04 2.98 13.18
C HIS A 173 3.72 2.53 11.88
N LEU A 174 3.51 1.29 11.45
CA LEU A 174 3.92 0.82 10.14
C LEU A 174 2.69 0.76 9.25
N LEU A 175 2.63 1.58 8.21
CA LEU A 175 1.41 1.80 7.42
C LEU A 175 1.41 1.04 6.09
N PHE A 176 0.32 0.33 5.81
CA PHE A 176 0.11 -0.44 4.57
C PHE A 176 1.24 -1.47 4.32
N THR A 177 1.53 -2.29 5.33
CA THR A 177 2.66 -3.23 5.36
C THR A 177 2.40 -4.48 4.53
N ALA A 178 3.46 -5.03 3.92
CA ALA A 178 3.43 -6.32 3.25
C ALA A 178 3.28 -7.48 4.25
N ASP A 179 2.80 -8.64 3.78
CA ASP A 179 2.52 -9.79 4.66
C ASP A 179 3.73 -10.27 5.47
N LYS A 180 4.93 -10.23 4.88
CA LYS A 180 6.19 -10.55 5.57
C LYS A 180 6.49 -9.60 6.73
N ASP A 181 6.10 -8.33 6.60
CA ASP A 181 6.26 -7.31 7.62
C ASP A 181 5.19 -7.46 8.69
N VAL A 182 3.95 -7.78 8.30
CA VAL A 182 2.86 -8.10 9.23
C VAL A 182 3.26 -9.27 10.13
N ALA A 183 3.80 -10.35 9.58
CA ALA A 183 4.26 -11.50 10.35
C ALA A 183 5.34 -11.11 11.37
N ALA A 184 6.35 -10.34 10.96
CA ALA A 184 7.40 -9.87 11.87
C ALA A 184 6.88 -8.91 12.95
N CYS A 185 5.89 -8.06 12.62
CA CYS A 185 5.25 -7.16 13.58
C CYS A 185 4.42 -7.94 14.61
N ALA A 186 3.63 -8.91 14.17
CA ALA A 186 2.84 -9.77 15.04
C ALA A 186 3.74 -10.59 15.98
N GLU A 187 4.84 -11.16 15.47
CA GLU A 187 5.85 -11.86 16.28
C GLU A 187 6.49 -10.94 17.34
N ALA A 188 6.62 -9.64 17.04
CA ALA A 188 7.12 -8.64 17.97
C ALA A 188 6.04 -8.02 18.88
N GLY A 189 4.79 -8.50 18.83
CA GLY A 189 3.70 -8.05 19.70
C GLY A 189 3.07 -6.72 19.30
N LEU A 190 3.19 -6.29 18.04
CA LEU A 190 2.49 -5.10 17.55
C LEU A 190 1.02 -5.44 17.24
N MET A 191 0.13 -4.51 17.59
CA MET A 191 -1.29 -4.58 17.27
C MET A 191 -1.51 -4.38 15.77
N LEU A 192 -2.32 -5.23 15.14
CA LEU A 192 -2.65 -5.13 13.73
C LEU A 192 -3.96 -4.38 13.53
N ARG A 193 -3.99 -3.49 12.54
CA ARG A 193 -5.18 -2.80 12.08
C ARG A 193 -5.40 -3.07 10.60
N HIS A 194 -6.61 -3.45 10.24
CA HIS A 194 -6.96 -3.71 8.85
C HIS A 194 -7.70 -2.50 8.26
N ASN A 195 -7.52 -2.29 6.96
CA ASN A 195 -8.22 -1.30 6.14
C ASN A 195 -8.57 -1.92 4.79
N VAL A 196 -9.46 -1.29 4.04
CA VAL A 196 -9.84 -1.74 2.69
C VAL A 196 -9.36 -0.73 1.65
N GLN A 197 -8.63 -1.21 0.66
CA GLN A 197 -8.37 -0.50 -0.59
C GLN A 197 -9.09 -1.17 -1.76
N PHE A 198 -9.04 -0.59 -2.95
CA PHE A 198 -9.73 -1.13 -4.13
C PHE A 198 -8.76 -1.26 -5.30
N HIS A 199 -8.56 -2.50 -5.77
CA HIS A 199 -7.62 -2.83 -6.84
C HIS A 199 -8.36 -3.57 -7.96
N TRP A 200 -7.95 -3.32 -9.20
CA TRP A 200 -8.37 -4.13 -10.35
C TRP A 200 -7.32 -5.23 -10.59
N THR A 201 -7.78 -6.40 -11.04
CA THR A 201 -6.92 -7.51 -11.45
C THR A 201 -7.21 -7.90 -12.89
N ASN A 202 -6.16 -8.20 -13.64
CA ASN A 202 -6.21 -8.67 -15.01
C ASN A 202 -6.43 -10.19 -15.05
N ILE A 203 -7.50 -10.64 -14.42
CA ILE A 203 -7.89 -12.04 -14.38
C ILE A 203 -9.33 -12.09 -14.83
N ALA A 204 -9.57 -12.64 -16.02
CA ALA A 204 -10.91 -13.08 -16.36
C ALA A 204 -11.29 -14.12 -15.30
N PRO A 205 -12.44 -14.00 -14.61
CA PRO A 205 -12.87 -15.06 -13.71
C PRO A 205 -13.02 -16.33 -14.55
N THR A 206 -12.01 -17.19 -14.52
CA THR A 206 -12.14 -18.56 -14.98
C THR A 206 -13.32 -19.10 -14.20
N LEU A 207 -14.34 -19.56 -14.91
CA LEU A 207 -15.42 -20.38 -14.38
C LEU A 207 -14.80 -21.66 -13.81
N VAL A 208 -14.13 -21.56 -12.67
CA VAL A 208 -13.60 -22.70 -11.93
C VAL A 208 -14.70 -23.14 -11.01
N ALA A 209 -15.16 -24.35 -11.28
CA ALA A 209 -16.16 -25.06 -10.52
C ALA A 209 -15.95 -24.93 -9.01
N SER A 210 -17.07 -24.69 -8.33
CA SER A 210 -17.27 -24.82 -6.88
C SER A 210 -16.33 -25.85 -6.25
N ARG A 211 -15.40 -25.40 -5.41
CA ARG A 211 -14.75 -26.25 -4.40
C ARG A 211 -15.08 -25.72 -3.02
N THR A 212 -16.33 -25.90 -2.63
CA THR A 212 -16.66 -26.16 -1.22
C THR A 212 -16.28 -27.61 -0.97
N ALA A 213 -15.15 -27.84 -0.29
CA ALA A 213 -14.99 -29.08 0.44
C ALA A 213 -15.94 -28.98 1.65
N LEU A 214 -17.13 -29.57 1.52
CA LEU A 214 -18.01 -29.84 2.65
C LEU A 214 -17.33 -30.88 3.56
N PRO A 215 -17.36 -30.72 4.88
CA PRO A 215 -17.05 -31.82 5.80
C PRO A 215 -18.11 -32.92 5.66
N PRO A 216 -17.79 -34.18 6.00
CA PRO A 216 -18.66 -35.30 5.79
C PRO A 216 -19.99 -35.16 6.55
N GLU A 217 -21.01 -35.63 5.86
CA GLU A 217 -22.43 -35.68 6.17
C GLU A 217 -22.72 -36.33 7.53
N GLY A 218 -23.49 -35.65 8.39
CA GLY A 218 -23.92 -36.23 9.67
C GLY A 218 -24.49 -35.26 10.71
N ALA A 219 -25.56 -34.52 10.39
CA ALA A 219 -26.53 -34.04 11.38
C ALA A 219 -27.80 -33.50 10.69
N GLU A 220 -28.94 -34.14 10.97
CA GLU A 220 -30.29 -33.75 10.52
C GLU A 220 -30.72 -32.35 11.02
N PRO A 221 -31.66 -31.68 10.31
CA PRO A 221 -31.99 -30.27 10.53
C PRO A 221 -33.15 -30.08 11.54
N ALA A 222 -33.01 -29.10 12.44
CA ALA A 222 -34.14 -28.57 13.21
C ALA A 222 -34.80 -27.40 12.46
N ARG A 223 -36.11 -27.52 12.23
CA ARG A 223 -37.00 -26.54 11.56
C ARG A 223 -37.42 -25.38 12.48
N GLY A 224 -37.67 -24.21 11.87
CA GLY A 224 -38.62 -23.18 12.33
C GLY A 224 -38.01 -21.78 12.49
N GLY A 225 -38.31 -20.82 11.60
CA GLY A 225 -39.41 -19.86 11.78
C GLY A 225 -38.94 -18.42 11.47
N PRO A 226 -39.83 -17.44 11.19
CA PRO A 226 -39.62 -16.48 10.10
C PRO A 226 -39.04 -15.10 10.46
N ALA A 227 -38.62 -14.44 9.38
CA ALA A 227 -38.11 -13.09 9.21
C ALA A 227 -38.73 -11.97 10.08
N LEU A 228 -37.87 -11.07 10.54
CA LEU A 228 -38.20 -9.67 10.83
C LEU A 228 -37.14 -8.76 10.18
N ARG A 229 -37.59 -7.95 9.23
CA ARG A 229 -36.85 -6.84 8.62
C ARG A 229 -36.73 -5.70 9.64
N SER A 230 -35.55 -5.08 9.73
CA SER A 230 -35.40 -3.68 10.15
C SER A 230 -34.06 -3.09 9.70
N PRO A 231 -33.96 -1.75 9.59
CA PRO A 231 -33.10 -1.07 8.62
C PRO A 231 -31.70 -0.74 9.16
N ALA A 232 -30.78 -0.48 8.22
CA ALA A 232 -29.41 -0.04 8.46
C ALA A 232 -29.34 1.25 9.31
N PRO A 233 -28.38 1.38 10.26
CA PRO A 233 -28.11 2.66 10.91
C PRO A 233 -26.96 3.40 10.25
N THR A 234 -27.25 4.67 9.93
CA THR A 234 -26.30 5.75 9.66
C THR A 234 -25.54 6.10 10.94
N LEU A 235 -24.21 6.20 10.87
CA LEU A 235 -23.36 6.61 11.99
C LEU A 235 -23.56 8.10 12.33
N VAL A 236 -24.11 8.38 13.52
CA VAL A 236 -23.99 9.66 14.22
C VAL A 236 -23.59 9.39 15.67
N ALA A 237 -22.63 10.17 16.17
CA ALA A 237 -22.04 10.07 17.49
C ALA A 237 -23.00 10.48 18.64
N SER A 238 -22.99 9.72 19.75
CA SER A 238 -22.76 10.20 21.14
C SER A 238 -23.53 9.42 22.23
N ARG A 239 -22.80 9.24 23.35
CA ARG A 239 -23.22 9.09 24.77
C ARG A 239 -23.43 7.70 25.36
N ALA A 240 -22.72 7.55 26.48
CA ALA A 240 -22.59 6.40 27.37
C ALA A 240 -23.75 6.27 28.37
N LEU A 241 -23.89 5.05 28.90
CA LEU A 241 -24.29 4.58 30.25
C LEU A 241 -24.16 3.04 30.16
N GLY A 242 -23.33 2.32 30.91
CA GLY A 242 -23.38 2.11 32.37
C GLY A 242 -24.05 0.75 32.65
N GLY A 243 -23.29 -0.30 33.00
CA GLY A 243 -23.85 -1.60 33.42
C GLY A 243 -22.83 -2.74 33.49
N THR A 244 -22.70 -3.33 34.68
CA THR A 244 -21.68 -4.30 35.15
C THR A 244 -22.20 -5.75 35.21
N LEU A 245 -21.26 -6.71 35.36
CA LEU A 245 -21.34 -8.11 35.88
C LEU A 245 -21.40 -9.26 34.83
N PRO A 246 -21.01 -10.51 35.17
CA PRO A 246 -19.65 -10.95 35.54
C PRO A 246 -19.23 -12.28 34.85
N LEU A 247 -18.01 -12.72 35.16
CA LEU A 247 -17.26 -13.92 34.73
C LEU A 247 -17.85 -15.28 35.15
N SER A 248 -17.57 -16.32 34.35
CA SER A 248 -17.35 -17.73 34.74
C SER A 248 -16.57 -18.41 33.59
N SER A 249 -15.27 -18.73 33.71
CA SER A 249 -14.63 -19.88 34.36
C SER A 249 -14.78 -21.23 33.61
N GLU A 250 -13.60 -21.74 33.20
CA GLU A 250 -13.22 -23.14 33.07
C GLU A 250 -13.76 -23.95 31.87
N ASP A 251 -12.85 -24.38 30.99
CA ASP A 251 -12.49 -25.81 30.95
C ASP A 251 -11.13 -26.08 30.28
N ARG A 252 -10.35 -26.94 30.95
CA ARG A 252 -9.08 -27.55 30.52
C ARG A 252 -9.35 -29.01 30.19
N ALA A 253 -8.81 -29.51 29.08
CA ALA A 253 -8.15 -30.84 28.94
C ALA A 253 -7.86 -31.10 27.46
N ASN A 254 -6.60 -31.16 27.05
CA ASN A 254 -5.79 -32.39 26.90
C ASN A 254 -6.38 -33.42 25.93
N PHE A 255 -5.75 -33.58 24.76
CA PHE A 255 -5.55 -34.90 24.17
C PHE A 255 -4.22 -34.98 23.42
N SER A 256 -3.50 -36.06 23.73
CA SER A 256 -2.16 -36.44 23.31
C SER A 256 -2.19 -37.35 22.08
N GLY A 257 -1.21 -37.17 21.18
CA GLY A 257 -0.37 -38.24 20.65
C GLY A 257 -0.93 -39.16 19.55
N GLY A 258 -0.19 -39.22 18.43
CA GLY A 258 -0.04 -40.46 17.66
C GLY A 258 0.05 -40.30 16.14
N GLY A 259 1.18 -40.75 15.57
CA GLY A 259 1.16 -41.45 14.28
C GLY A 259 1.79 -40.73 13.09
N LEU A 260 3.10 -40.94 12.91
CA LEU A 260 3.79 -40.81 11.63
C LEU A 260 3.37 -41.97 10.70
N SER A 261 3.00 -41.67 9.46
CA SER A 261 3.18 -42.60 8.33
C SER A 261 3.31 -41.84 7.02
N GLU A 262 4.47 -41.99 6.39
CA GLU A 262 4.79 -41.55 5.03
C GLU A 262 4.10 -42.41 3.98
N ASN A 263 3.65 -41.75 2.90
CA ASN A 263 3.68 -42.14 1.48
C ASN A 263 2.38 -41.78 0.77
N SER A 264 2.42 -40.75 -0.07
CA SER A 264 1.91 -40.88 -1.44
C SER A 264 2.48 -39.78 -2.33
N SER A 265 3.21 -40.24 -3.35
CA SER A 265 3.58 -39.50 -4.54
C SER A 265 2.33 -39.01 -5.25
N THR A 266 2.10 -37.69 -5.24
CA THR A 266 1.10 -37.05 -6.08
C THR A 266 1.79 -36.13 -7.07
N THR A 267 1.64 -36.48 -8.34
CA THR A 267 1.95 -35.67 -9.51
C THR A 267 1.34 -34.28 -9.36
N SER A 268 2.21 -33.26 -9.35
CA SER A 268 1.83 -31.86 -9.33
C SER A 268 1.09 -31.49 -10.61
N SER A 269 -0.24 -31.60 -10.58
CA SER A 269 -1.15 -30.94 -11.51
C SER A 269 -1.01 -29.44 -11.30
N ALA A 270 -0.25 -28.78 -12.18
CA ALA A 270 -0.18 -27.32 -12.21
C ALA A 270 -1.59 -26.78 -12.48
N ALA A 271 -2.12 -25.99 -11.54
CA ALA A 271 -3.39 -25.31 -11.71
C ALA A 271 -3.35 -24.47 -13.00
N PRO A 272 -4.44 -24.44 -13.80
CA PRO A 272 -4.47 -23.66 -15.02
C PRO A 272 -4.21 -22.19 -14.70
N VAL A 273 -3.16 -21.63 -15.31
CA VAL A 273 -2.84 -20.20 -15.20
C VAL A 273 -4.00 -19.44 -15.82
N ALA A 274 -4.77 -18.70 -15.02
CA ALA A 274 -5.87 -17.90 -15.52
C ALA A 274 -5.32 -16.87 -16.52
N SER A 275 -5.81 -16.88 -17.76
CA SER A 275 -5.42 -15.91 -18.77
C SER A 275 -6.05 -14.55 -18.47
N GLY A 276 -5.27 -13.47 -18.61
CA GLY A 276 -5.80 -12.11 -18.54
C GLY A 276 -6.78 -11.79 -19.67
N TYR A 277 -7.44 -10.64 -19.58
CA TYR A 277 -8.35 -10.18 -20.64
C TYR A 277 -7.56 -9.91 -21.93
N ARG A 278 -8.11 -10.25 -23.09
CA ARG A 278 -7.48 -9.96 -24.39
C ARG A 278 -7.55 -8.49 -24.76
N ASP A 279 -8.67 -7.85 -24.43
CA ASP A 279 -8.94 -6.45 -24.71
C ASP A 279 -9.94 -5.86 -23.71
N PHE A 280 -10.14 -4.53 -23.77
CA PHE A 280 -11.06 -3.84 -22.86
C PHE A 280 -12.52 -4.27 -23.05
N ASP A 281 -12.92 -4.70 -24.25
CA ASP A 281 -14.29 -5.15 -24.50
C ASP A 281 -14.57 -6.51 -23.85
N GLU A 282 -13.61 -7.43 -23.86
CA GLU A 282 -13.68 -8.69 -23.11
C GLU A 282 -13.78 -8.42 -21.61
N PHE A 283 -12.97 -7.49 -21.09
CA PHE A 283 -13.12 -7.02 -19.71
C PHE A 283 -14.54 -6.52 -19.44
N LEU A 284 -15.09 -5.65 -20.30
CA LEU A 284 -16.46 -5.17 -20.15
C LEU A 284 -17.51 -6.29 -20.22
N MET A 285 -17.27 -7.35 -21.00
CA MET A 285 -18.16 -8.51 -21.08
C MET A 285 -18.23 -9.32 -19.79
N SER A 286 -17.17 -9.33 -18.99
CA SER A 286 -17.15 -9.98 -17.68
C SER A 286 -18.03 -9.27 -16.63
N LEU A 287 -18.37 -8.00 -16.86
CA LEU A 287 -19.21 -7.21 -15.97
C LEU A 287 -20.71 -7.45 -16.18
N SER A 288 -21.49 -7.17 -15.14
CA SER A 288 -22.96 -7.12 -15.23
C SER A 288 -23.43 -6.11 -16.28
N GLN A 289 -24.61 -6.36 -16.87
CA GLN A 289 -25.14 -5.55 -17.97
C GLN A 289 -25.28 -4.07 -17.59
N GLU A 290 -25.75 -3.78 -16.38
CA GLU A 290 -25.91 -2.41 -15.87
C GLU A 290 -24.56 -1.70 -15.77
N LYS A 291 -23.55 -2.33 -15.15
CA LYS A 291 -22.20 -1.74 -14.99
C LYS A 291 -21.53 -1.51 -16.33
N ARG A 292 -21.58 -2.50 -17.23
CA ARG A 292 -21.08 -2.37 -18.60
C ARG A 292 -21.74 -1.21 -19.35
N LYS A 293 -23.07 -1.07 -19.27
CA LYS A 293 -23.81 0.03 -19.91
C LYS A 293 -23.38 1.38 -19.34
N LYS A 294 -23.22 1.47 -18.02
CA LYS A 294 -22.76 2.70 -17.34
C LYS A 294 -21.35 3.09 -17.76
N ILE A 295 -20.39 2.17 -17.77
CA ILE A 295 -19.01 2.45 -18.22
C ILE A 295 -19.05 2.95 -19.66
N ARG A 296 -19.71 2.25 -20.58
CA ARG A 296 -19.83 2.69 -21.99
C ARG A 296 -20.46 4.08 -22.13
N GLN A 297 -21.44 4.42 -21.30
CA GLN A 297 -22.04 5.75 -21.28
C GLN A 297 -21.06 6.82 -20.77
N GLU A 298 -20.32 6.55 -19.69
CA GLU A 298 -19.30 7.46 -19.15
C GLU A 298 -18.20 7.73 -20.18
N ARG A 299 -17.70 6.69 -20.86
CA ARG A 299 -16.70 6.84 -21.94
C ARG A 299 -17.25 7.64 -23.12
N ARG A 300 -18.49 7.34 -23.53
CA ARG A 300 -19.15 8.04 -24.66
C ARG A 300 -19.31 9.53 -24.40
N LYS A 301 -19.66 9.95 -23.18
CA LYS A 301 -19.77 11.38 -22.85
C LYS A 301 -18.46 12.14 -23.10
N VAL A 302 -17.33 11.51 -22.81
CA VAL A 302 -16.00 12.09 -23.04
C VAL A 302 -15.67 12.16 -24.52
N SER A 303 -15.95 11.10 -25.29
CA SER A 303 -15.74 11.11 -26.75
C SER A 303 -16.67 12.08 -27.47
N ASP A 304 -17.95 12.15 -27.09
CA ASP A 304 -18.95 13.06 -27.68
C ASP A 304 -18.63 14.53 -27.38
N ALA A 305 -17.90 14.79 -26.30
CA ALA A 305 -17.34 16.11 -25.99
C ALA A 305 -16.06 16.44 -26.80
N GLY A 306 -15.69 15.60 -27.78
CA GLY A 306 -14.54 15.82 -28.65
C GLY A 306 -13.19 15.56 -27.98
N ILE A 307 -13.16 14.80 -26.88
CA ILE A 307 -11.93 14.51 -26.14
C ILE A 307 -11.29 13.23 -26.66
N SER A 308 -9.99 13.31 -26.99
CA SER A 308 -9.12 12.18 -27.30
C SER A 308 -8.03 12.02 -26.24
N PHE A 309 -7.37 10.87 -26.23
CA PHE A 309 -6.26 10.58 -25.32
C PHE A 309 -5.03 10.15 -26.09
N ARG A 310 -3.87 10.58 -25.59
CA ARG A 310 -2.57 9.97 -25.89
C ARG A 310 -1.87 9.59 -24.59
N TRP A 311 -0.94 8.65 -24.67
CA TRP A 311 -0.13 8.25 -23.53
C TRP A 311 1.37 8.23 -23.90
N SER A 312 2.22 8.37 -22.89
CA SER A 312 3.68 8.29 -23.02
C SER A 312 4.26 7.65 -21.75
N LEU A 313 5.23 6.76 -21.92
CA LEU A 313 5.86 6.00 -20.84
C LEU A 313 7.34 6.38 -20.76
N GLY A 314 7.88 6.47 -19.55
CA GLY A 314 9.33 6.53 -19.44
C GLY A 314 9.93 7.80 -20.01
N ARG A 315 11.00 7.62 -20.79
CA ARG A 315 11.71 8.71 -21.46
C ARG A 315 10.93 9.30 -22.63
N ASP A 316 9.84 8.66 -23.06
CA ASP A 316 8.97 9.20 -24.11
C ASP A 316 8.06 10.32 -23.57
N ILE A 317 7.97 10.50 -22.24
CA ILE A 317 7.27 11.64 -21.65
C ILE A 317 8.12 12.90 -21.85
N SER A 318 7.64 13.81 -22.70
CA SER A 318 8.35 15.06 -23.01
C SER A 318 8.41 15.99 -21.79
N SER A 319 9.44 16.85 -21.71
CA SER A 319 9.52 17.88 -20.65
C SER A 319 8.32 18.83 -20.66
N ALA A 320 7.78 19.13 -21.85
CA ALA A 320 6.58 19.94 -22.00
C ALA A 320 5.34 19.26 -21.40
N ASP A 321 5.24 17.93 -21.53
CA ASP A 321 4.17 17.16 -20.92
C ASP A 321 4.32 17.05 -19.40
N TRP A 322 5.54 16.95 -18.87
CA TRP A 322 5.80 17.07 -17.43
C TRP A 322 5.37 18.44 -16.87
N ASP A 323 5.67 19.52 -17.58
CA ASP A 323 5.25 20.86 -17.19
C ASP A 323 3.73 21.04 -17.30
N PHE A 324 3.11 20.48 -18.33
CA PHE A 324 1.64 20.48 -18.45
C PHE A 324 0.98 19.69 -17.33
N PHE A 325 1.49 18.49 -17.03
CA PHE A 325 1.06 17.69 -15.89
C PHE A 325 1.13 18.48 -14.59
N TYR A 326 2.26 19.14 -14.31
CA TYR A 326 2.41 19.84 -13.04
C TYR A 326 1.41 20.99 -12.89
N ARG A 327 1.12 21.74 -13.97
CA ARG A 327 0.08 22.77 -13.97
C ARG A 327 -1.31 22.20 -13.64
N CYS A 328 -1.65 21.06 -14.24
CA CYS A 328 -2.91 20.35 -13.95
C CYS A 328 -2.97 19.89 -12.49
N TYR A 329 -1.89 19.27 -11.99
CA TYR A 329 -1.76 18.80 -10.62
C TYR A 329 -1.92 19.95 -9.62
N GLU A 330 -1.10 20.99 -9.74
CA GLU A 330 -1.10 22.13 -8.81
C GLU A 330 -2.46 22.85 -8.78
N ARG A 331 -3.07 23.08 -9.94
CA ARG A 331 -4.41 23.70 -10.02
C ARG A 331 -5.44 22.91 -9.21
N THR A 332 -5.38 21.59 -9.24
CA THR A 332 -6.30 20.73 -8.49
C THR A 332 -6.20 20.99 -6.97
N TYR A 333 -5.00 21.28 -6.45
CA TYR A 333 -4.83 21.60 -5.03
C TYR A 333 -5.39 22.98 -4.69
N TYR A 334 -5.10 23.99 -5.52
CA TYR A 334 -5.61 25.34 -5.28
C TYR A 334 -7.13 25.42 -5.40
N GLU A 335 -7.76 24.67 -6.31
CA GLU A 335 -9.23 24.56 -6.37
C GLU A 335 -9.84 24.00 -5.08
N HIS A 336 -9.08 23.22 -4.31
CA HIS A 336 -9.49 22.69 -3.00
C HIS A 336 -8.90 23.49 -1.82
N GLY A 337 -8.34 24.68 -2.06
CA GLY A 337 -7.79 25.56 -1.02
C GLY A 337 -6.53 25.04 -0.33
N ASN A 338 -5.82 24.09 -0.93
CA ASN A 338 -4.58 23.52 -0.40
C ASN A 338 -3.39 23.85 -1.30
N ALA A 339 -2.18 23.85 -0.76
CA ALA A 339 -0.96 23.84 -1.57
C ALA A 339 -0.62 22.40 -2.00
N PRO A 340 -0.01 22.21 -3.17
CA PRO A 340 0.51 20.90 -3.57
C PRO A 340 1.55 20.38 -2.58
N TYR A 341 1.47 19.09 -2.22
CA TYR A 341 2.46 18.48 -1.32
C TYR A 341 3.72 17.98 -2.04
N LEU A 342 3.67 17.78 -3.37
CA LEU A 342 4.85 17.49 -4.19
C LEU A 342 5.22 18.72 -5.02
N SER A 343 6.49 19.10 -4.99
CA SER A 343 7.01 20.21 -5.78
C SER A 343 7.28 19.80 -7.24
N ARG A 344 7.41 20.79 -8.14
CA ARG A 344 7.86 20.52 -9.53
C ARG A 344 9.24 19.86 -9.58
N ASP A 345 10.12 20.22 -8.63
CA ASP A 345 11.46 19.62 -8.48
C ASP A 345 11.39 18.13 -8.15
N PHE A 346 10.42 17.69 -7.35
CA PHE A 346 10.19 16.26 -7.11
C PHE A 346 9.94 15.51 -8.43
N PHE A 347 9.02 16.01 -9.26
CA PHE A 347 8.69 15.40 -10.53
C PHE A 347 9.82 15.48 -11.55
N GLN A 348 10.64 16.54 -11.52
CA GLN A 348 11.83 16.62 -12.37
C GLN A 348 12.81 15.49 -12.03
N ARG A 349 13.06 15.25 -10.74
CA ARG A 349 13.92 14.14 -10.31
C ARG A 349 13.35 12.79 -10.73
N MET A 350 12.02 12.62 -10.68
CA MET A 350 11.37 11.40 -11.16
C MET A 350 11.57 11.18 -12.67
N GLN A 351 11.47 12.23 -13.48
CA GLN A 351 11.81 12.19 -14.89
C GLN A 351 13.28 11.79 -15.13
N ASP A 352 14.20 12.28 -14.28
CA ASP A 352 15.64 12.06 -14.48
C ASP A 352 16.12 10.68 -14.00
N SER A 353 15.69 10.26 -12.80
CA SER A 353 16.26 9.10 -12.09
C SER A 353 15.41 7.84 -12.12
N MET A 354 14.10 7.96 -12.38
CA MET A 354 13.18 6.82 -12.42
C MET A 354 12.15 6.94 -13.56
N PRO A 355 12.51 7.40 -14.78
CA PRO A 355 11.53 7.63 -15.84
C PRO A 355 10.68 6.38 -16.10
N GLU A 356 11.29 5.19 -16.13
CA GLU A 356 10.66 3.90 -16.41
C GLU A 356 9.47 3.55 -15.50
N ASN A 357 9.36 4.20 -14.34
CA ASN A 357 8.28 3.99 -13.40
C ASN A 357 7.07 4.92 -13.61
N TRP A 358 7.05 5.75 -14.66
CA TRP A 358 6.00 6.75 -14.87
C TRP A 358 5.33 6.63 -16.23
N LEU A 359 4.00 6.62 -16.22
CA LEU A 359 3.13 6.61 -17.38
C LEU A 359 2.17 7.80 -17.30
N LEU A 360 2.17 8.63 -18.33
CA LEU A 360 1.35 9.82 -18.43
C LEU A 360 0.29 9.65 -19.52
N PHE A 361 -0.98 9.87 -19.14
CA PHE A 361 -2.09 10.05 -20.07
C PHE A 361 -2.42 11.54 -20.18
N VAL A 362 -2.54 12.03 -21.41
CA VAL A 362 -2.93 13.41 -21.72
C VAL A 362 -4.27 13.38 -22.46
N ALA A 363 -5.25 14.07 -21.88
CA ALA A 363 -6.54 14.30 -22.52
C ALA A 363 -6.48 15.58 -23.37
N GLU A 364 -6.92 15.50 -24.61
CA GLU A 364 -6.86 16.58 -25.59
C GLU A 364 -8.24 16.90 -26.14
N HIS A 365 -8.55 18.18 -26.27
CA HIS A 365 -9.71 18.67 -27.00
C HIS A 365 -9.22 19.35 -28.27
N GLN A 366 -9.54 18.80 -29.44
CA GLN A 366 -9.07 19.32 -30.75
C GLN A 366 -7.55 19.52 -30.80
N GLY A 367 -6.79 18.55 -30.25
CA GLY A 367 -5.32 18.59 -30.18
C GLY A 367 -4.74 19.52 -29.09
N THR A 368 -5.58 20.21 -28.31
CA THR A 368 -5.13 21.04 -27.18
C THR A 368 -5.20 20.23 -25.88
N PRO A 369 -4.09 20.07 -25.14
CA PRO A 369 -4.09 19.39 -23.85
C PRO A 369 -4.97 20.11 -22.81
N ILE A 370 -5.88 19.37 -22.16
CA ILE A 370 -6.80 19.92 -21.14
C ILE A 370 -6.73 19.24 -19.78
N ALA A 371 -6.22 18.02 -19.70
CA ALA A 371 -6.09 17.28 -18.45
C ALA A 371 -5.02 16.18 -18.53
N THR A 372 -4.57 15.72 -17.37
CA THR A 372 -3.53 14.68 -17.26
C THR A 372 -3.82 13.70 -16.15
N SER A 373 -3.50 12.43 -16.39
CA SER A 373 -3.42 11.38 -15.38
C SER A 373 -2.01 10.82 -15.39
N LEU A 374 -1.25 11.05 -14.32
CA LEU A 374 0.08 10.48 -14.13
C LEU A 374 -0.04 9.31 -13.16
N ILE A 375 0.32 8.13 -13.64
CA ILE A 375 0.34 6.90 -12.84
C ILE A 375 1.76 6.38 -12.73
N ALA A 376 2.04 5.66 -11.65
CA ALA A 376 3.28 4.91 -11.56
C ALA A 376 3.08 3.48 -12.06
N VAL A 377 4.15 2.83 -12.47
CA VAL A 377 4.18 1.43 -12.84
C VAL A 377 5.37 0.72 -12.22
N SER A 378 5.20 -0.54 -11.84
CA SER A 378 6.35 -1.41 -11.54
C SER A 378 7.16 -1.58 -12.83
N ALA A 379 8.44 -1.24 -12.79
CA ALA A 379 9.32 -1.48 -13.92
C ALA A 379 9.53 -2.99 -14.11
N ARG A 380 9.63 -3.45 -15.35
CA ARG A 380 10.06 -4.82 -15.63
C ARG A 380 11.53 -4.98 -15.21
N ALA A 381 11.92 -6.18 -14.78
CA ALA A 381 13.25 -6.41 -14.22
C ALA A 381 14.41 -6.09 -15.19
N ASP A 382 14.17 -6.19 -16.50
CA ASP A 382 15.06 -5.79 -17.59
C ASP A 382 15.23 -4.26 -17.71
N TRP A 383 14.30 -3.46 -17.17
CA TRP A 383 14.39 -2.00 -17.15
C TRP A 383 15.00 -1.46 -15.84
N ALA A 384 14.93 -2.26 -14.76
CA ALA A 384 15.36 -1.87 -13.42
C ALA A 384 16.88 -1.91 -13.20
N THR A 385 17.66 -2.55 -14.08
CA THR A 385 19.12 -2.64 -13.98
C THR A 385 19.86 -1.42 -14.54
N GLY A 386 19.16 -0.46 -15.14
CA GLY A 386 19.76 0.74 -15.72
C GLY A 386 20.44 0.53 -17.08
N GLU A 387 20.46 -0.70 -17.60
CA GLU A 387 20.86 -1.03 -18.98
C GLU A 387 19.61 -1.05 -19.86
N ILE A 388 19.26 0.11 -20.41
CA ILE A 388 18.18 0.22 -21.38
C ILE A 388 18.75 -0.15 -22.75
N ASP A 389 18.64 -1.40 -23.16
CA ASP A 389 18.90 -1.78 -24.56
C ASP A 389 17.76 -1.24 -25.43
N ALA A 390 18.01 -0.13 -26.11
CA ALA A 390 17.08 0.55 -27.01
C ALA A 390 16.58 -0.34 -28.17
N GLU A 391 17.26 -1.47 -28.43
CA GLU A 391 16.99 -2.38 -29.54
C GLU A 391 16.03 -3.52 -29.17
N ASN A 392 15.73 -3.76 -27.89
CA ASN A 392 14.91 -4.89 -27.47
C ASN A 392 13.49 -4.46 -27.08
N ARG A 393 12.79 -3.81 -28.02
CA ARG A 393 11.36 -3.45 -27.93
C ARG A 393 10.41 -4.63 -28.12
N ASP A 394 10.91 -5.86 -28.06
CA ASP A 394 10.13 -7.05 -28.34
C ASP A 394 9.39 -7.52 -27.08
N PHE A 395 8.26 -6.86 -26.80
CA PHE A 395 7.38 -7.11 -25.64
C PHE A 395 6.88 -8.55 -25.53
N ALA A 396 7.03 -9.37 -26.58
CA ALA A 396 6.55 -10.73 -26.68
C ALA A 396 7.58 -11.82 -26.29
N ALA A 397 8.86 -11.47 -26.10
CA ALA A 397 9.93 -12.46 -25.97
C ALA A 397 10.60 -12.47 -24.59
N ILE A 398 9.84 -12.74 -23.51
CA ILE A 398 10.44 -13.09 -22.21
C ILE A 398 9.68 -14.26 -21.58
N THR A 399 10.15 -15.47 -21.87
CA THR A 399 9.83 -16.73 -21.18
C THR A 399 10.50 -16.81 -19.80
N ARG A 400 10.46 -15.72 -19.02
CA ARG A 400 10.81 -15.73 -17.58
C ARG A 400 9.52 -15.86 -16.77
N PRO A 401 9.54 -16.52 -15.61
CA PRO A 401 8.33 -16.69 -14.79
C PRO A 401 7.67 -15.33 -14.55
N ILE A 402 6.34 -15.32 -14.66
CA ILE A 402 5.45 -14.15 -14.71
C ILE A 402 5.89 -13.09 -13.70
N GLN A 403 6.41 -11.96 -14.19
CA GLN A 403 6.57 -10.76 -13.37
C GLN A 403 5.16 -10.27 -13.04
N GLN A 404 4.82 -10.15 -11.74
CA GLN A 404 3.58 -9.49 -11.34
C GLN A 404 3.73 -7.97 -11.53
N LEU A 405 3.41 -7.48 -12.72
CA LEU A 405 3.42 -6.06 -13.03
C LEU A 405 2.17 -5.38 -12.48
N THR A 406 2.40 -4.32 -11.70
CA THR A 406 1.37 -3.52 -11.05
C THR A 406 1.44 -2.08 -11.56
N ALA A 407 0.29 -1.55 -11.96
CA ALA A 407 0.12 -0.14 -12.23
C ALA A 407 -0.56 0.55 -11.05
N TYR A 408 -0.30 1.83 -10.87
CA TYR A 408 -0.76 2.53 -9.70
C TYR A 408 -1.27 3.95 -9.98
N GLY A 409 -2.58 4.16 -9.81
CA GLY A 409 -3.19 5.49 -9.96
C GLY A 409 -2.70 6.45 -8.88
N ARG A 410 -2.14 7.61 -9.28
CA ARG A 410 -1.51 8.57 -8.36
C ARG A 410 -2.03 9.99 -8.48
N TYR A 411 -1.77 10.64 -9.61
CA TYR A 411 -1.95 12.07 -9.73
C TYR A 411 -2.86 12.39 -10.91
N TRP A 412 -3.82 13.25 -10.66
CA TRP A 412 -4.80 13.71 -11.64
C TRP A 412 -4.88 15.23 -11.57
N GLY A 413 -5.14 15.85 -12.71
CA GLY A 413 -5.58 17.23 -12.73
C GLY A 413 -6.13 17.63 -14.09
N ALA A 414 -6.91 18.71 -14.10
CA ALA A 414 -7.51 19.23 -15.31
C ALA A 414 -7.52 20.76 -15.29
N LEU A 415 -7.35 21.37 -16.47
CA LEU A 415 -7.52 22.80 -16.68
C LEU A 415 -8.93 23.16 -17.22
N ALA A 416 -9.67 22.15 -17.68
CA ALA A 416 -11.04 22.29 -18.15
C ALA A 416 -11.96 21.28 -17.46
N ARG A 417 -13.22 21.65 -17.26
CA ARG A 417 -14.24 20.72 -16.75
C ARG A 417 -14.92 20.04 -17.92
N VAL A 418 -14.86 18.71 -17.92
CA VAL A 418 -15.58 17.85 -18.85
C VAL A 418 -16.20 16.72 -18.02
N ASP A 419 -17.48 16.46 -18.26
CA ASP A 419 -18.23 15.42 -17.55
C ASP A 419 -17.57 14.05 -17.74
N CYS A 420 -17.48 13.29 -16.65
CA CYS A 420 -16.88 11.95 -16.62
C CYS A 420 -15.39 11.86 -16.99
N LEU A 421 -14.72 12.98 -17.31
CA LEU A 421 -13.32 12.98 -17.75
C LEU A 421 -12.37 12.35 -16.71
N HIS A 422 -12.59 12.63 -15.43
CA HIS A 422 -11.82 12.00 -14.35
C HIS A 422 -11.92 10.47 -14.38
N PHE A 423 -13.09 9.90 -14.69
CA PHE A 423 -13.23 8.44 -14.73
C PHE A 423 -12.52 7.82 -15.93
N GLU A 424 -12.63 8.46 -17.09
CA GLU A 424 -11.95 8.04 -18.31
C GLU A 424 -10.43 8.04 -18.12
N ALA A 425 -9.88 9.13 -17.61
CA ALA A 425 -8.43 9.29 -17.51
C ALA A 425 -7.78 8.56 -16.32
N CYS A 426 -8.48 8.41 -15.18
CA CYS A 426 -7.91 7.81 -13.98
C CYS A 426 -8.19 6.32 -13.85
N TYR A 427 -9.15 5.78 -14.60
CA TYR A 427 -9.50 4.37 -14.55
C TYR A 427 -9.52 3.75 -15.95
N TYR A 428 -10.39 4.20 -16.86
CA TYR A 428 -10.63 3.44 -18.10
C TYR A 428 -9.44 3.42 -19.05
N GLN A 429 -8.72 4.53 -19.20
CA GLN A 429 -7.50 4.62 -20.00
C GLN A 429 -6.35 3.81 -19.36
N PRO A 430 -6.03 3.95 -18.05
CA PRO A 430 -5.08 3.07 -17.36
C PRO A 430 -5.43 1.59 -17.45
N LEU A 431 -6.69 1.20 -17.25
CA LEU A 431 -7.12 -0.20 -17.29
C LEU A 431 -6.97 -0.79 -18.70
N ALA A 432 -7.37 -0.04 -19.74
CA ALA A 432 -7.18 -0.46 -21.12
C ALA A 432 -5.69 -0.66 -21.43
N TRP A 433 -4.85 0.29 -21.00
CA TRP A 433 -3.40 0.19 -21.16
C TRP A 433 -2.82 -1.01 -20.41
N CYS A 434 -3.26 -1.27 -19.17
CA CYS A 434 -2.83 -2.43 -18.38
C CYS A 434 -3.16 -3.77 -19.06
N ILE A 435 -4.37 -3.88 -19.63
CA ILE A 435 -4.79 -5.06 -20.39
C ILE A 435 -3.87 -5.25 -21.61
N GLU A 436 -3.69 -4.20 -22.40
CA GLU A 436 -2.87 -4.21 -23.62
C GLU A 436 -1.40 -4.56 -23.35
N HIS A 437 -0.84 -4.08 -22.24
CA HIS A 437 0.58 -4.23 -21.91
C HIS A 437 0.85 -5.37 -20.91
N GLY A 438 -0.15 -6.19 -20.59
CA GLY A 438 0.00 -7.37 -19.76
C GLY A 438 0.32 -7.09 -18.29
N TYR A 439 -0.18 -5.98 -17.74
CA TYR A 439 -0.14 -5.71 -16.29
C TYR A 439 -1.19 -6.53 -15.57
N GLN A 440 -0.84 -7.15 -14.44
CA GLN A 440 -1.71 -8.06 -13.69
C GLN A 440 -2.64 -7.30 -12.74
N SER A 441 -2.29 -6.09 -12.33
CA SER A 441 -3.07 -5.34 -11.35
C SER A 441 -2.99 -3.83 -11.55
N PHE A 442 -4.04 -3.13 -11.11
CA PHE A 442 -4.10 -1.68 -11.05
C PHE A 442 -4.64 -1.22 -9.69
N GLU A 443 -3.82 -0.49 -8.92
CA GLU A 443 -4.21 0.07 -7.64
C GLU A 443 -4.80 1.48 -7.81
N GLY A 444 -6.10 1.66 -7.52
CA GLY A 444 -6.79 2.94 -7.72
C GLY A 444 -6.52 4.02 -6.67
N GLY A 445 -5.60 3.81 -5.71
CA GLY A 445 -5.27 4.75 -4.62
C GLY A 445 -6.22 4.68 -3.40
N ALA A 446 -6.18 5.68 -2.51
CA ALA A 446 -6.84 5.66 -1.18
C ALA A 446 -8.35 6.00 -1.15
N GLN A 447 -8.97 6.32 -2.28
CA GLN A 447 -10.41 6.60 -2.37
C GLN A 447 -11.30 5.34 -2.22
N GLY A 448 -12.58 5.51 -1.81
CA GLY A 448 -13.48 4.44 -1.35
C GLY A 448 -14.35 3.70 -2.38
N GLU A 449 -15.50 3.18 -1.91
CA GLU A 449 -16.37 2.19 -2.59
C GLU A 449 -16.82 2.55 -4.02
N HIS A 450 -16.84 3.83 -4.41
CA HIS A 450 -17.26 4.25 -5.75
C HIS A 450 -16.42 3.61 -6.87
N LYS A 451 -15.23 3.13 -6.55
CA LYS A 451 -14.34 2.40 -7.47
C LYS A 451 -14.86 1.01 -7.84
N MET A 452 -15.70 0.40 -7.02
CA MET A 452 -16.34 -0.88 -7.36
C MET A 452 -17.18 -0.80 -8.63
N ALA A 453 -17.78 0.36 -8.90
CA ALA A 453 -18.51 0.59 -10.15
C ALA A 453 -17.61 0.49 -11.41
N ARG A 454 -16.29 0.52 -11.24
CA ARG A 454 -15.26 0.37 -12.28
C ARG A 454 -14.46 -0.94 -12.17
N ALA A 455 -14.99 -1.93 -11.44
CA ALA A 455 -14.38 -3.24 -11.25
C ALA A 455 -13.06 -3.25 -10.45
N LEU A 456 -12.82 -2.23 -9.63
CA LEU A 456 -11.81 -2.33 -8.59
C LEU A 456 -12.45 -2.99 -7.37
N LEU A 457 -11.98 -4.20 -7.05
CA LEU A 457 -12.48 -5.03 -5.96
C LEU A 457 -11.81 -4.66 -4.64
N PRO A 458 -12.50 -4.85 -3.51
CA PRO A 458 -11.91 -4.60 -2.21
C PRO A 458 -10.72 -5.52 -1.93
N VAL A 459 -9.64 -4.94 -1.43
CA VAL A 459 -8.42 -5.64 -1.01
C VAL A 459 -8.11 -5.22 0.42
N LYS A 460 -7.96 -6.21 1.29
CA LYS A 460 -7.55 -5.97 2.67
C LYS A 460 -6.10 -5.49 2.70
N THR A 461 -5.86 -4.42 3.43
CA THR A 461 -4.54 -3.86 3.72
C THR A 461 -4.34 -3.85 5.23
N THR A 462 -3.10 -4.00 5.68
CA THR A 462 -2.79 -4.10 7.11
C THR A 462 -1.77 -3.04 7.49
N SER A 463 -1.93 -2.49 8.70
CA SER A 463 -0.95 -1.65 9.37
C SER A 463 -0.66 -2.25 10.74
N ALA A 464 0.52 -1.95 11.29
CA ALA A 464 0.95 -2.46 12.59
C ALA A 464 1.30 -1.31 13.53
N HIS A 465 0.97 -1.47 14.81
CA HIS A 465 0.99 -0.41 15.79
C HIS A 465 1.58 -0.86 17.12
N TRP A 466 2.47 -0.04 17.68
CA TRP A 466 2.91 -0.13 19.07
C TRP A 466 2.57 1.19 19.76
N LEU A 467 2.06 1.11 20.99
CA LEU A 467 1.75 2.26 21.84
C LEU A 467 2.55 2.16 23.13
N ALA A 468 3.19 3.26 23.53
CA ALA A 468 4.07 3.28 24.70
C ALA A 468 3.33 3.12 26.03
N HIS A 469 2.08 3.57 26.11
CA HIS A 469 1.27 3.52 27.33
C HIS A 469 0.44 2.22 27.40
N PRO A 470 0.70 1.31 28.35
CA PRO A 470 0.08 -0.02 28.39
C PRO A 470 -1.46 0.02 28.44
N ALA A 471 -2.04 0.86 29.32
CA ALA A 471 -3.50 0.96 29.43
C ALA A 471 -4.17 1.44 28.12
N PHE A 472 -3.48 2.26 27.33
CA PHE A 472 -3.94 2.67 26.00
C PHE A 472 -3.74 1.58 24.96
N ALA A 473 -2.62 0.87 25.01
CA ALA A 473 -2.38 -0.30 24.16
C ALA A 473 -3.51 -1.34 24.35
N ASP A 474 -3.79 -1.73 25.59
CA ASP A 474 -4.84 -2.70 25.91
C ASP A 474 -6.24 -2.24 25.42
N ALA A 475 -6.55 -0.95 25.55
CA ALA A 475 -7.83 -0.40 25.11
C ALA A 475 -7.96 -0.35 23.58
N VAL A 476 -6.87 0.00 22.88
CA VAL A 476 -6.83 0.03 21.42
C VAL A 476 -6.85 -1.39 20.86
N GLU A 477 -6.13 -2.34 21.46
CA GLU A 477 -6.14 -3.75 21.06
C GLU A 477 -7.57 -4.33 21.08
N ARG A 478 -8.28 -4.19 22.20
CA ARG A 478 -9.70 -4.60 22.31
C ARG A 478 -10.64 -3.88 21.33
N PHE A 479 -10.29 -2.65 20.93
CA PHE A 479 -11.04 -1.94 19.89
C PHE A 479 -10.75 -2.52 18.51
N LEU A 480 -9.48 -2.80 18.21
CA LEU A 480 -9.02 -3.35 16.93
C LEU A 480 -9.52 -4.77 16.69
N GLU A 481 -9.61 -5.61 17.74
CA GLU A 481 -10.24 -6.93 17.65
C GLU A 481 -11.69 -6.81 17.16
N ARG A 482 -12.48 -5.91 17.76
CA ARG A 482 -13.87 -5.65 17.35
C ARG A 482 -13.98 -5.00 15.97
N GLU A 483 -13.06 -4.09 15.63
CA GLU A 483 -12.97 -3.47 14.30
C GLU A 483 -12.66 -4.53 13.23
N GLY A 484 -11.79 -5.50 13.55
CA GLY A 484 -11.41 -6.62 12.69
C GLY A 484 -12.59 -7.50 12.28
N ASP A 485 -13.46 -7.86 13.23
CA ASP A 485 -14.70 -8.61 12.95
C ASP A 485 -15.65 -7.82 12.03
N GLY A 486 -15.72 -6.50 12.23
CA GLY A 486 -16.48 -5.58 11.39
C GLY A 486 -15.93 -5.50 9.96
N ILE A 487 -14.62 -5.54 9.79
CA ILE A 487 -13.97 -5.52 8.46
C ILE A 487 -14.24 -6.81 7.70
N ALA A 488 -14.21 -7.98 8.35
CA ALA A 488 -14.58 -9.23 7.70
C ALA A 488 -16.03 -9.17 7.17
N SER A 489 -16.95 -8.73 8.02
CA SER A 489 -18.37 -8.55 7.65
C SER A 489 -18.56 -7.53 6.52
N TYR A 490 -17.81 -6.42 6.56
CA TYR A 490 -17.84 -5.38 5.53
C TYR A 490 -17.26 -5.88 4.20
N MET A 491 -16.17 -6.65 4.22
CA MET A 491 -15.62 -7.28 3.01
C MET A 491 -16.65 -8.22 2.36
N GLU A 492 -17.34 -9.05 3.16
CA GLU A 492 -18.43 -9.90 2.66
C GLU A 492 -19.58 -9.08 2.04
N GLU A 493 -19.94 -7.94 2.64
CA GLU A 493 -20.95 -7.05 2.09
C GLU A 493 -20.52 -6.45 0.74
N LEU A 494 -19.26 -6.01 0.63
CA LEU A 494 -18.71 -5.49 -0.61
C LEU A 494 -18.64 -6.61 -1.68
N GLU A 495 -18.26 -7.83 -1.32
CA GLU A 495 -18.27 -8.97 -2.24
C GLU A 495 -19.68 -9.29 -2.76
N ARG A 496 -20.74 -9.07 -1.98
CA ARG A 496 -22.12 -9.20 -2.48
C ARG A 496 -22.48 -8.16 -3.55
N ARG A 497 -21.81 -7.01 -3.55
CA ARG A 497 -21.96 -5.94 -4.57
C ARG A 497 -20.97 -6.09 -5.73
N ASN A 498 -20.37 -7.28 -5.90
CA ASN A 498 -19.40 -7.55 -6.94
C ASN A 498 -19.95 -7.20 -8.35
N PRO A 499 -19.21 -6.38 -9.14
CA PRO A 499 -19.67 -5.91 -10.44
C PRO A 499 -19.62 -6.97 -11.55
N PHE A 500 -18.91 -8.09 -11.35
CA PHE A 500 -18.78 -9.19 -12.29
C PHE A 500 -20.06 -10.04 -12.36
N ARG A 501 -20.27 -10.70 -13.50
CA ARG A 501 -21.40 -11.63 -13.66
C ARG A 501 -21.23 -12.82 -12.72
N GLN A 502 -22.30 -13.18 -12.01
CA GLN A 502 -22.36 -14.46 -11.30
C GLN A 502 -22.54 -15.60 -12.31
N ALA A 503 -21.88 -16.73 -12.09
CA ALA A 503 -22.10 -17.93 -12.90
C ALA A 503 -23.58 -18.35 -12.80
N SER A 504 -24.27 -18.49 -13.93
CA SER A 504 -25.58 -19.13 -13.97
C SER A 504 -25.43 -20.54 -13.40
N LYS A 505 -26.21 -20.88 -12.35
CA LYS A 505 -26.36 -22.28 -11.93
C LYS A 505 -26.74 -23.10 -13.17
N PRO A 506 -26.10 -24.25 -13.43
CA PRO A 506 -26.56 -25.13 -14.49
C PRO A 506 -28.03 -25.46 -14.21
N ASP A 507 -28.85 -25.24 -15.23
CA ASP A 507 -30.27 -25.53 -15.21
C ASP A 507 -30.43 -27.00 -14.81
N GLN A 508 -30.99 -27.26 -13.62
CA GLN A 508 -31.45 -28.61 -13.28
C GLN A 508 -32.70 -28.84 -14.12
N GLY A 509 -32.47 -29.21 -15.38
CA GLY A 509 -33.52 -29.58 -16.31
C GLY A 509 -34.41 -30.63 -15.65
N ASN A 510 -35.70 -30.33 -15.58
CA ASN A 510 -36.77 -31.28 -15.31
C ASN A 510 -36.52 -32.55 -16.14
N ALA A 511 -36.18 -33.64 -15.46
CA ALA A 511 -36.34 -34.97 -16.02
C ALA A 511 -37.84 -35.20 -16.21
N ALA A 512 -38.25 -35.38 -17.45
CA ALA A 512 -39.61 -35.77 -17.84
C ALA A 512 -39.93 -37.20 -17.41
#